data_AF-A0A9P6XL59-F1
#
_entry.id   AF-A0A9P6XL59-F1
#
_cell.length_a   1.000
_cell.length_b   1.000
_cell.length_c   1.000
_cell.angle_alpha   90.00
_cell.angle_beta   90.00
_cell.angle_gamma   90.00
#
_symmetry.space_group_name_H-M   'P 1'
#
loop_
_entity.id
_entity.type
_entity.pdbx_description
1 polymer ?
#
loop_
_entity_poly.entity_id
_entity_poly.type
_entity_poly.pdbx_seq_one_letter_code
_entity_poly.pdbx_strand_id
1 'polypeptide(L)'
;MYGPQAAFITEQFPGRVRYAGSSLAYTLAGIVGGGFAPLIIASLYKSWSSTLAISLDVAAALIVTAIALRAAKETAKAPLQR
;
A
#
# COMPACT_ATOMS: atom_id res chain seq x y z
N MET A 1 13.16 -5.19 -5.86
CA MET A 1 12.17 -4.18 -5.44
C MET A 1 11.71 -4.32 -3.98
N TYR A 2 11.65 -5.54 -3.41
CA TYR A 2 11.15 -5.72 -2.03
C TYR A 2 12.07 -5.23 -0.90
N GLY A 3 13.40 -5.16 -1.09
CA GLY A 3 14.34 -4.75 -0.04
C GLY A 3 14.08 -3.34 0.54
N PRO A 4 14.07 -2.28 -0.31
CA PRO A 4 13.77 -0.93 0.16
C PRO A 4 12.35 -0.77 0.69
N GLN A 5 11.38 -1.44 0.08
CA GLN A 5 9.97 -1.37 0.50
C GLN A 5 9.74 -2.04 1.86
N ALA A 6 10.34 -3.21 2.10
CA ALA A 6 10.25 -3.90 3.37
C ALA A 6 10.96 -3.12 4.49
N ALA A 7 12.13 -2.55 4.19
CA ALA A 7 12.84 -1.68 5.14
C ALA A 7 11.97 -0.49 5.55
N PHE A 8 11.41 0.24 4.58
CA PHE A 8 10.54 1.39 4.84
C PHE A 8 9.35 1.04 5.74
N ILE A 9 8.63 -0.06 5.46
CA ILE A 9 7.47 -0.48 6.27
C ILE A 9 7.90 -0.82 7.70
N THR A 10 9.00 -1.56 7.86
CA THR A 10 9.48 -1.97 9.20
C THR A 10 10.00 -0.79 10.03
N GLU A 11 10.53 0.25 9.40
CA GLU A 11 10.96 1.47 10.08
C GLU A 11 9.80 2.31 10.63
N GLN A 12 8.59 2.20 10.08
CA GLN A 12 7.42 2.91 10.60
C GLN A 12 6.93 2.37 11.96
N PHE A 13 7.41 1.19 12.39
CA PHE A 13 7.00 0.56 13.65
C PHE A 13 8.14 0.56 14.70
N PRO A 14 7.84 0.83 15.99
CA PRO A 14 8.81 0.73 17.08
C PRO A 14 9.41 -0.68 17.19
N GLY A 15 10.69 -0.79 17.58
CA GLY A 15 11.43 -2.05 17.61
C GLY A 15 10.70 -3.21 18.31
N ARG A 16 10.02 -2.94 19.43
CA ARG A 16 9.27 -3.96 20.20
C ARG A 16 8.09 -4.61 19.47
N VAL A 17 7.49 -3.93 18.48
CA VAL A 17 6.33 -4.42 17.71
C VAL A 17 6.59 -4.50 16.21
N ARG A 18 7.82 -4.26 15.77
CA ARG A 18 8.17 -4.15 14.35
C ARG A 18 7.74 -5.36 13.52
N TYR A 19 8.09 -6.57 13.97
CA TYR A 19 7.75 -7.80 13.25
C TYR A 19 6.24 -8.04 13.18
N ALA A 20 5.54 -7.96 14.32
CA ALA A 20 4.10 -8.17 14.38
C ALA A 20 3.32 -7.09 13.61
N GLY A 21 3.73 -5.82 13.74
CA GLY A 21 3.12 -4.69 13.06
C GLY A 21 3.31 -4.76 11.54
N SER A 22 4.51 -5.08 11.06
CA SER A 22 4.76 -5.24 9.62
C SER A 22 4.05 -6.46 9.03
N SER A 23 3.98 -7.59 9.76
CA SER A 23 3.23 -8.76 9.32
C SER A 23 1.74 -8.48 9.22
N LEU A 24 1.15 -7.87 10.25
CA LEU A 24 -0.27 -7.49 10.25
C LEU A 24 -0.59 -6.49 9.13
N ALA A 25 0.27 -5.49 8.93
CA ALA A 25 0.12 -4.53 7.83
C ALA A 25 0.15 -5.23 6.46
N TYR A 26 1.01 -6.23 6.29
CA TYR A 26 1.08 -7.02 5.06
C TYR A 26 -0.18 -7.85 4.84
N THR A 27 -0.70 -8.51 5.88
CA THR A 27 -1.93 -9.30 5.79
C THR A 27 -3.13 -8.42 5.46
N LEU A 28 -3.27 -7.27 6.13
CA LEU A 28 -4.35 -6.31 5.85
C LEU A 28 -4.24 -5.73 4.44
N ALA A 29 -3.03 -5.34 4.02
CA ALA A 29 -2.78 -4.88 2.65
C ALA A 29 -3.09 -5.97 1.61
N GLY A 30 -2.80 -7.23 1.90
CA GLY A 30 -3.14 -8.37 1.06
C GLY A 30 -4.64 -8.59 0.94
N ILE A 31 -5.40 -8.48 2.03
CA ILE A 31 -6.87 -8.61 2.02
C ILE A 31 -7.48 -7.47 1.20
N VAL A 32 -7.06 -6.23 1.46
CA VAL A 32 -7.62 -5.05 0.79
C VAL A 32 -7.18 -4.98 -0.68
N GLY A 33 -5.88 -5.02 -0.93
CA GLY A 33 -5.30 -4.89 -2.27
C GLY A 33 -5.47 -6.14 -3.13
N GLY A 34 -5.34 -7.33 -2.56
CA GLY A 34 -5.47 -8.59 -3.30
C GLY A 34 -6.91 -9.07 -3.44
N GLY A 35 -7.77 -8.82 -2.44
CA GLY A 35 -9.16 -9.28 -2.44
C GLY A 35 -10.11 -8.31 -3.14
N PHE A 36 -10.10 -7.02 -2.78
CA PHE A 36 -11.08 -6.07 -3.28
C PHE A 36 -10.71 -5.48 -4.65
N ALA A 37 -9.42 -5.30 -4.96
CA ALA A 37 -9.02 -4.67 -6.23
C ALA A 37 -9.49 -5.45 -7.47
N PRO A 38 -9.34 -6.79 -7.56
CA PRO A 38 -9.79 -7.54 -8.73
C PRO A 38 -11.31 -7.51 -8.91
N LEU A 39 -12.08 -7.48 -7.80
CA LEU A 39 -13.54 -7.42 -7.83
C LEU A 39 -14.02 -6.08 -8.40
N ILE A 40 -13.40 -4.98 -7.96
CA ILE A 40 -13.72 -3.63 -8.46
C ILE A 40 -13.38 -3.54 -9.95
N ILE A 41 -12.17 -3.94 -10.34
CA ILE A 41 -11.73 -3.92 -11.74
C ILE A 41 -12.63 -4.78 -12.62
N ALA A 42 -12.99 -6.00 -12.18
CA ALA A 42 -13.88 -6.87 -12.94
C ALA A 42 -15.29 -6.29 -13.09
N SER A 43 -15.81 -5.65 -12.04
CA SER A 43 -17.13 -4.99 -12.08
C SER A 43 -17.14 -3.76 -13.01
N LEU A 44 -16.07 -2.96 -13.01
CA LEU A 44 -15.92 -1.81 -13.88
C LEU A 44 -15.77 -2.24 -15.34
N TYR A 45 -14.95 -3.26 -15.60
CA TYR A 45 -14.76 -3.80 -16.94
C TYR A 45 -16.06 -4.37 -17.53
N LYS A 46 -16.86 -5.09 -16.73
CA LYS A 46 -18.16 -5.62 -17.16
C LYS A 46 -19.15 -4.53 -17.54
N SER A 47 -19.08 -3.37 -16.91
CA SER A 47 -20.04 -2.28 -17.11
C SER A 47 -19.68 -1.37 -18.27
N TRP A 48 -18.39 -1.13 -18.51
CA TRP A 48 -17.94 -0.13 -19.50
C TRP A 48 -17.26 -0.73 -20.72
N SER A 49 -16.82 -2.01 -20.68
CA SER A 49 -16.12 -2.72 -21.77
C SER A 49 -14.92 -1.95 -22.37
N SER A 50 -14.43 -0.94 -21.66
CA SER A 50 -13.45 0.03 -22.14
C SER A 50 -12.28 0.13 -21.17
N THR A 51 -11.06 0.22 -21.72
CA THR A 51 -9.82 0.32 -20.95
C THR A 51 -9.73 1.60 -20.12
N LEU A 52 -10.51 2.63 -20.45
CA LEU A 52 -10.53 3.91 -19.73
C LEU A 52 -10.95 3.75 -18.27
N ALA A 53 -11.90 2.86 -17.98
CA ALA A 53 -12.38 2.61 -16.61
C ALA A 53 -11.27 2.01 -15.74
N ILE A 54 -10.51 1.05 -16.29
CA ILE A 54 -9.38 0.41 -15.61
C ILE A 54 -8.27 1.43 -15.35
N SER A 55 -7.95 2.28 -16.35
CA SER A 55 -6.95 3.34 -16.19
C SER A 55 -7.31 4.31 -15.07
N LEU A 56 -8.60 4.64 -14.92
CA LEU A 56 -9.10 5.53 -13.87
C LEU A 56 -8.96 4.90 -12.47
N ASP A 57 -9.27 3.61 -12.32
CA ASP A 57 -9.06 2.85 -11.07
C ASP A 57 -7.58 2.86 -10.67
N VAL A 58 -6.69 2.58 -11.63
CA VAL A 58 -5.24 2.60 -11.37
C VAL A 58 -4.77 4.00 -11.01
N ALA A 59 -5.25 5.03 -11.69
CA ALA A 59 -4.95 6.42 -11.35
C ALA A 59 -5.43 6.78 -9.93
N ALA A 60 -6.62 6.34 -9.54
CA ALA A 60 -7.13 6.51 -8.18
C ALA A 60 -6.24 5.81 -7.14
N ALA A 61 -5.81 4.56 -7.40
CA ALA A 61 -4.89 3.83 -6.54
C ALA A 61 -3.53 4.54 -6.38
N LEU A 62 -3.01 5.14 -7.46
CA LEU A 62 -1.79 5.95 -7.42
C LEU A 62 -1.97 7.21 -6.58
N ILE A 63 -3.12 7.89 -6.66
CA ILE A 63 -3.42 9.06 -5.82
C ILE A 63 -3.46 8.65 -4.34
N VAL A 64 -4.13 7.53 -4.01
CA VAL A 64 -4.17 7.01 -2.63
C VAL A 64 -2.75 6.70 -2.15
N THR A 65 -1.92 6.09 -2.99
CA THR A 65 -0.51 5.83 -2.68
C THR A 65 0.27 7.11 -2.43
N ALA A 66 0.06 8.16 -3.25
CA ALA A 66 0.70 9.45 -3.08
C ALA A 66 0.28 10.14 -1.77
N ILE A 67 -1.01 10.07 -1.41
CA ILE A 67 -1.51 10.59 -0.12
C ILE A 67 -0.88 9.81 1.04
N ALA A 68 -0.83 8.49 0.95
CA ALA A 68 -0.21 7.64 1.97
C ALA A 68 1.28 7.95 2.15
N LEU A 69 2.02 8.16 1.04
CA LEU A 69 3.42 8.57 1.09
C LEU A 69 3.60 9.95 1.74
N ARG A 70 2.70 10.91 1.50
CA ARG A 70 2.74 12.22 2.17
C ARG A 70 2.42 12.13 3.66
N ALA A 71 1.56 11.20 4.07
CA ALA A 71 1.20 10.98 5.46
C ALA A 71 2.24 10.14 6.22
N ALA A 72 3.00 9.31 5.52
CA ALA A 72 4.05 8.49 6.10
C ALA A 72 5.16 9.38 6.70
N LYS A 73 5.64 9.01 7.88
CA LYS A 73 6.70 9.77 8.54
C LYS A 73 8.03 9.49 7.85
N GLU A 74 8.69 10.56 7.42
CA GLU A 74 9.98 10.49 6.75
C GLU A 74 11.08 10.09 7.75
N THR A 75 11.33 8.78 7.88
CA THR A 75 12.31 8.22 8.83
C THR A 75 13.74 8.18 8.32
N ALA A 76 13.99 8.56 7.06
CA ALA A 76 15.32 8.48 6.43
C ALA A 76 16.41 9.32 7.12
N LYS A 77 16.05 10.33 7.93
CA LYS A 77 17.00 11.20 8.67
C LYS A 77 16.84 11.13 10.19
N ALA A 78 15.91 10.33 10.71
CA ALA A 78 15.70 10.21 12.15
C ALA A 78 16.68 9.18 12.74
N PRO A 79 17.43 9.52 13.82
CA PRO A 79 18.33 8.55 14.44
C PRO A 79 17.51 7.37 14.97
N LEU A 80 17.95 6.16 14.66
CA LEU A 80 17.41 4.90 15.19
C LEU A 80 17.49 4.95 16.72
N GLN A 81 16.42 5.35 17.39
CA GLN A 81 16.33 5.21 18.85
C GLN A 81 16.22 3.71 19.14
N ARG A 82 17.28 3.18 19.76
CA ARG A 82 17.45 1.78 20.20
C ARG A 82 16.31 1.31 21.08
#